data_AF-D2ZTB0-F1
#
_entry.id   AF-D2ZTB0-F1
#
_cell.length_a   1.000
_cell.length_b   1.000
_cell.length_c   1.000
_cell.angle_alpha   90.00
_cell.angle_beta   90.00
_cell.angle_gamma   90.00
#
_symmetry.space_group_name_H-M   'P 1'
#
loop_
_entity.id
_entity.type
_entity.pdbx_description
1 polymer ?
#
loop_
_entity_poly.entity_id
_entity_poly.type
_entity_poly.pdbx_seq_one_letter_code
_entity_poly.pdbx_strand_id
1 'polypeptide(L)' 'MSSSLSKKTAYLLIALVGIALDQLTKWEILAHFQEGERLNIIPSFFDLTLAYNPGAAFSFLADQGGWQKFFS' A
#
# COMPACT_ATOMS: atom_id res chain seq x y z
N MET A 1 26.94 -12.65 22.91
CA MET A 1 25.69 -11.86 22.77
C MET A 1 25.79 -10.94 21.54
N SER A 2 25.44 -11.42 20.34
CA SER A 2 25.35 -10.59 19.13
C SER A 2 24.49 -11.28 18.06
N SER A 3 23.16 -11.29 18.25
CA SER A 3 22.24 -11.91 17.25
C SER A 3 20.93 -11.14 17.05
N SER A 4 20.60 -10.16 17.90
CA SER A 4 19.37 -9.37 17.79
C SER A 4 19.53 -8.10 16.94
N LEU A 5 20.69 -7.43 16.98
CA LEU A 5 20.99 -6.23 16.17
C LEU A 5 20.98 -6.54 14.66
N SER A 6 21.51 -7.70 14.26
CA SER A 6 21.55 -8.16 12.86
C SER A 6 20.14 -8.45 12.33
N LYS A 7 19.28 -9.11 13.11
CA LYS A 7 17.89 -9.41 12.71
C LYS A 7 17.05 -8.14 12.57
N LYS A 8 17.16 -7.18 13.51
CA LYS A 8 16.46 -5.88 13.40
C LYS A 8 16.89 -5.12 12.14
N THR A 9 18.19 -5.08 11.87
CA THR A 9 18.73 -4.45 10.66
C THR A 9 18.23 -5.12 9.38
N ALA A 10 18.20 -6.46 9.35
CA ALA A 10 17.64 -7.20 8.22
C ALA A 10 16.16 -6.87 7.99
N TYR A 11 15.34 -6.81 9.05
CA TYR A 11 13.93 -6.41 8.92
C TYR A 11 13.77 -4.96 8.45
N LEU A 12 14.62 -4.03 8.91
CA LEU A 12 14.61 -2.65 8.44
C LEU A 12 14.95 -2.57 6.95
N LEU A 13 15.95 -3.33 6.49
CA LEU A 13 16.29 -3.38 5.07
C LEU A 13 15.15 -3.97 4.22
N ILE A 14 14.50 -5.04 4.70
CA ILE A 14 13.32 -5.62 4.02
C ILE A 14 12.20 -4.58 3.94
N ALA A 15 11.92 -3.86 5.03
CA ALA A 15 10.90 -2.81 5.05
C ALA A 15 11.24 -1.68 4.08
N LEU A 16 12.50 -1.22 4.05
CA LEU A 16 12.97 -0.18 3.13
C LEU A 16 12.84 -0.61 1.67
N VAL A 17 13.23 -1.84 1.34
CA VAL A 17 13.07 -2.40 -0.01
C VAL A 17 11.58 -2.48 -0.37
N GLY A 18 10.73 -2.95 0.56
CA GLY A 18 9.28 -2.99 0.36
C GLY A 18 8.69 -1.61 0.07
N ILE A 19 9.08 -0.58 0.83
CA ILE A 19 8.65 0.81 0.60
C ILE A 19 9.13 1.30 -0.76
N ALA A 20 10.39 1.06 -1.11
CA ALA A 20 10.93 1.48 -2.41
C ALA A 20 10.18 0.83 -3.58
N LEU A 21 9.91 -0.48 -3.50
CA LEU A 21 9.14 -1.21 -4.51
C LEU A 21 7.68 -0.73 -4.59
N ASP A 22 7.04 -0.46 -3.45
CA ASP A 22 5.68 0.10 -3.41
C ASP A 22 5.61 1.45 -4.13
N GLN A 23 6.52 2.36 -3.81
CA GLN A 23 6.55 3.71 -4.42
C GLN A 23 6.89 3.65 -5.91
N LEU A 24 7.87 2.83 -6.30
CA LEU A 24 8.23 2.64 -7.71
C LEU A 24 7.03 2.11 -8.51
N THR A 25 6.37 1.08 -7.99
CA THR A 25 5.19 0.50 -8.67
C THR A 25 4.08 1.53 -8.82
N LYS A 26 3.76 2.28 -7.75
CA LYS A 26 2.76 3.36 -7.82
C LYS A 26 3.12 4.42 -8.85
N TRP A 27 4.38 4.82 -8.91
CA TRP A 27 4.84 5.80 -9.88
C TRP A 27 4.64 5.29 -11.32
N GLU A 28 5.03 4.05 -11.60
CA GLU A 28 4.81 3.43 -12.92
C GLU A 28 3.32 3.37 -13.30
N ILE A 29 2.44 3.00 -12.37
CA ILE A 29 0.99 2.98 -12.65
C ILE A 29 0.47 4.40 -12.91
N LEU A 30 0.85 5.39 -12.09
CA LEU A 30 0.39 6.77 -12.28
C LEU A 30 0.90 7.40 -13.58
N ALA A 31 2.04 6.96 -14.10
CA ALA A 31 2.59 7.44 -15.36
C ALA A 31 1.90 6.86 -16.60
N HIS A 32 1.28 5.68 -16.48
CA HIS A 32 0.78 4.92 -17.64
C HIS A 32 -0.72 4.64 -17.64
N PHE A 33 -1.39 4.74 -16.49
CA PHE A 33 -2.81 4.42 -16.35
C PHE A 33 -3.65 5.67 -16.07
N GLN A 34 -4.89 5.65 -16.56
CA GLN A 34 -5.95 6.54 -16.11
C GLN A 34 -6.74 5.93 -14.95
N GLU A 35 -7.43 6.75 -14.17
CA GLU A 35 -8.27 6.24 -13.07
C GLU A 35 -9.35 5.28 -13.60
N GLY A 36 -9.44 4.10 -12.98
CA GLY A 36 -10.35 3.03 -13.40
C GLY A 36 -9.87 2.21 -14.60
N GLU A 37 -8.76 2.58 -15.23
CA GLU A 37 -8.16 1.80 -16.32
C GLU A 37 -7.71 0.43 -15.81
N ARG A 38 -8.00 -0.61 -16.61
CA ARG A 38 -7.73 -2.01 -16.28
C ARG A 38 -6.87 -2.68 -17.35
N LEU A 39 -5.77 -3.28 -16.91
CA LEU A 39 -4.94 -4.18 -17.70
C LEU A 39 -5.11 -5.62 -17.18
N ASN A 40 -5.65 -6.50 -18.01
CA ASN A 40 -5.75 -7.93 -17.68
C ASN A 40 -4.39 -8.59 -17.91
N ILE A 41 -3.69 -8.96 -16.84
CA ILE A 41 -2.34 -9.56 -16.92
C ILE A 41 -2.45 -11.07 -17.05
N ILE A 42 -3.30 -11.70 -16.22
CA ILE A 42 -3.62 -13.12 -16.31
C ILE A 42 -5.13 -13.22 -16.53
N PRO A 43 -5.58 -13.59 -17.74
CA PRO A 43 -7.00 -13.64 -18.05
C PRO A 43 -7.79 -14.43 -17.01
N SER A 44 -8.89 -13.86 -16.55
CA SER A 44 -9.80 -14.45 -15.55
C SER A 44 -9.22 -14.66 -14.15
N PHE A 45 -8.01 -14.19 -13.85
CA PHE A 45 -7.38 -14.36 -12.53
C PHE A 45 -6.80 -13.06 -11.97
N PHE A 46 -6.08 -12.28 -12.77
CA PHE A 46 -5.36 -11.11 -12.28
C PHE A 46 -5.46 -9.91 -13.23
N ASP A 47 -6.10 -8.87 -12.71
CA ASP A 47 -6.25 -7.57 -13.34
C ASP A 47 -5.46 -6.52 -12.54
N LEU A 48 -4.70 -5.70 -13.25
CA LEU A 48 -4.04 -4.51 -12.71
C LEU A 48 -4.90 -3.30 -13.01
N THR A 49 -5.38 -2.62 -11.97
CA THR A 49 -6.28 -1.46 -12.10
C THR A 49 -5.76 -0.29 -11.27
N LEU A 50 -5.76 0.92 -11.83
CA LEU A 50 -5.50 2.14 -11.06
C LEU A 50 -6.80 2.57 -10.34
N ALA A 51 -6.82 2.47 -9.01
CA ALA A 51 -7.92 2.95 -8.19
C ALA A 51 -7.39 3.74 -7.00
N TYR A 52 -7.96 4.92 -6.75
CA TYR A 52 -7.68 5.70 -5.55
C TYR A 52 -8.59 5.24 -4.41
N ASN A 53 -8.00 4.82 -3.29
CA ASN A 53 -8.74 4.42 -2.10
C ASN A 53 -8.71 5.54 -1.05
N PRO A 54 -9.79 6.33 -0.89
CA PRO A 54 -9.88 7.36 0.15
C PRO A 54 -10.10 6.79 1.57
N GLY A 55 -10.06 5.46 1.74
CA GLY A 55 -10.35 4.79 3.00
C GLY A 55 -11.78 4.25 3.11
N ALA A 56 -12.40 3.88 1.98
CA ALA A 56 -13.81 3.43 1.95
C ALA A 56 -14.07 2.21 2.86
N ALA A 57 -13.06 1.36 3.05
CA ALA A 57 -13.12 0.21 3.94
C ALA A 57 -13.37 0.60 5.41
N PHE A 58 -13.07 1.82 5.84
CA PHE A 58 -13.26 2.30 7.22
C PHE A 58 -14.43 3.27 7.37
N SER A 59 -15.19 3.51 6.30
CA SER A 59 -16.37 4.40 6.35
C SER A 59 -17.40 3.94 7.39
N PHE A 60 -17.49 2.63 7.69
CA PHE A 60 -18.33 2.09 8.77
C PHE A 60 -17.89 2.53 10.19
N LEU A 61 -16.64 2.99 10.34
CA LEU A 61 -16.12 3.55 11.60
C LEU A 61 -16.32 5.06 11.68
N ALA A 62 -16.77 5.74 10.61
CA ALA A 62 -17.01 7.19 10.58
C ALA A 62 -17.93 7.64 11.74
N ASP A 63 -18.96 6.84 12.03
CA ASP A 63 -19.94 7.11 13.09
C ASP A 63 -19.55 6.54 14.47
N GLN A 64 -18.45 5.79 14.55
CA GLN A 64 -17.92 5.28 15.82
C GLN A 64 -17.03 6.35 16.45
N GLY A 65 -17.58 7.15 17.38
CA GLY A 65 -16.83 8.20 18.06
C GLY A 65 -15.65 7.66 18.88
N GLY A 66 -14.47 8.30 18.78
CA GLY A 66 -13.33 8.07 19.69
C GLY A 66 -11.97 8.09 19.01
N TRP A 67 -11.85 7.64 17.77
CA TRP A 67 -10.58 7.60 17.03
C TRP A 67 -10.24 8.94 16.35
N GLN A 68 -11.23 9.82 16.16
CA GLN A 68 -11.05 11.17 15.58
C GLN A 68 -10.09 12.04 16.42
N LYS A 69 -9.85 11.70 17.70
CA LYS A 69 -8.94 12.42 18.60
C LYS A 69 -7.45 12.26 18.27
N PHE A 70 -7.08 11.31 17.40
CA PHE A 70 -5.69 11.09 16.99
C PHE A 70 -5.37 11.67 15.61
N PHE A 71 -6.36 12.21 14.90
CA PHE A 71 -6.22 12.79 13.56
C PHE A 71 -6.66 14.26 13.48
N SER A 72 -6.87 14.93 14.63
CA SER A 72 -7.17 16.36 14.75
C SER A 72 -5.91 17.22 14.86
#